data_AF-A0A6I3MUV2-F1
#
_entry.id   AF-A0A6I3MUV2-F1
#
_cell.length_a   1.000
_cell.length_b   1.000
_cell.length_c   1.000
_cell.angle_alpha   90.00
_cell.angle_beta   90.00
_cell.angle_gamma   90.00
#
_symmetry.space_group_name_H-M   'P 1'
#
loop_
_entity.id
_entity.type
_entity.pdbx_description
1 polymer ?
#
loop_
_entity_poly.entity_id
_entity_poly.type
_entity_poly.pdbx_seq_one_letter_code
_entity_poly.pdbx_strand_id
1 'polypeptide(L)'
;MEAFSATEIIAAKRDRHSLSDPQIDWIIDAYTRGAVADEQMSALLMAILLNGMESREISRWTDAMISSGERMNWSALSRPTVDKHSTGGVGDKITLPLAPLVAACGAAVPQLSGRGLGHTGGTLDKLESIPGWRASLSNEEMLKVLQDVGAVICAAGAGLAPADKKLYALRDVTATVEAIPLIASSIMSKKIAEGTSALVLDVKTGAGAFMSDPAKAAELAHVMVGLGKRAGVKTVALVTAMDVPLGLTAGNALEVRESVEVLAGGGPSDIVELTVLLAREMLEIAGIKGADPADALKNGKAMDVWRRMISAQGGDPDAKLPVAKENIVVSAQSSGTVLAMDAMAVGLAAWRLGAGRTRQGEAVQAGAGIEIHAKPGDKIQAGAPLFTLHTDTPAAFVRAQEALIDSVTIGDLPASGKVDRLPLVLERIVD
;
A
#
# COMPACT_ATOMS: atom_id res chain seq x y z
N MET A 1 -35.88 -4.69 21.19
CA MET A 1 -36.35 -4.75 19.79
C MET A 1 -35.39 -3.86 19.02
N GLU A 2 -34.68 -4.41 18.04
CA GLU A 2 -33.75 -3.62 17.20
C GLU A 2 -34.56 -2.63 16.36
N ALA A 3 -34.01 -1.43 16.10
CA ALA A 3 -34.71 -0.38 15.35
C ALA A 3 -34.82 -0.68 13.85
N PHE A 4 -33.97 -1.57 13.34
CA PHE A 4 -33.94 -2.01 11.95
C PHE A 4 -33.71 -3.52 11.90
N SER A 5 -33.99 -4.14 10.75
CA SER A 5 -33.51 -5.48 10.41
C SER A 5 -32.50 -5.43 9.26
N ALA A 6 -31.53 -6.34 9.28
CA ALA A 6 -30.55 -6.43 8.19
C ALA A 6 -31.22 -6.69 6.83
N THR A 7 -32.27 -7.51 6.81
CA THR A 7 -33.03 -7.83 5.59
C THR A 7 -33.71 -6.62 4.95
N GLU A 8 -34.22 -5.67 5.75
CA GLU A 8 -34.80 -4.43 5.22
C GLU A 8 -33.73 -3.53 4.58
N ILE A 9 -32.56 -3.42 5.20
CA ILE A 9 -31.43 -2.62 4.68
C ILE A 9 -30.87 -3.24 3.40
N ILE A 10 -30.70 -4.56 3.38
CA ILE A 10 -30.27 -5.31 2.19
C ILE A 10 -31.27 -5.11 1.05
N ALA A 11 -32.57 -5.26 1.32
CA ALA A 11 -33.62 -5.08 0.31
C ALA A 11 -33.60 -3.65 -0.25
N ALA A 12 -33.49 -2.63 0.61
CA ALA A 12 -33.39 -1.24 0.17
C ALA A 12 -32.21 -1.02 -0.78
N LYS A 13 -30.99 -1.47 -0.41
CA LYS A 13 -29.82 -1.28 -1.26
C LYS A 13 -29.88 -2.13 -2.55
N ARG A 14 -30.41 -3.36 -2.49
CA ARG A 14 -30.65 -4.21 -3.66
C ARG A 14 -31.58 -3.53 -4.67
N ASP A 15 -32.64 -2.89 -4.16
CA ASP A 15 -33.67 -2.21 -4.95
C ASP A 15 -33.29 -0.76 -5.31
N ARG A 16 -31.99 -0.41 -5.17
CA ARG A 16 -31.40 0.88 -5.53
C ARG A 16 -31.96 2.07 -4.74
N HIS A 17 -32.39 1.82 -3.52
CA HIS A 17 -32.73 2.87 -2.56
C HIS A 17 -31.51 3.28 -1.73
N SER A 18 -31.40 4.57 -1.46
CA SER A 18 -30.37 5.15 -0.61
C SER A 18 -30.67 4.84 0.85
N LEU A 19 -29.67 4.37 1.59
CA LEU A 19 -29.78 4.06 3.02
C LEU A 19 -29.78 5.34 3.84
N SER A 20 -30.65 5.46 4.82
CA SER A 20 -30.65 6.57 5.77
C SER A 20 -29.47 6.47 6.76
N ASP A 21 -29.07 7.59 7.34
CA ASP A 21 -27.95 7.64 8.29
C ASP A 21 -28.17 6.70 9.50
N PRO A 22 -29.38 6.62 10.10
CA PRO A 22 -29.65 5.64 11.16
C PRO A 22 -29.55 4.17 10.73
N GLN A 23 -29.89 3.86 9.47
CA GLN A 23 -29.71 2.49 8.93
C GLN A 23 -28.23 2.14 8.81
N ILE A 24 -27.41 3.08 8.33
CA ILE A 24 -25.96 2.90 8.20
C ILE A 24 -25.31 2.74 9.57
N ASP A 25 -25.66 3.60 10.53
CA ASP A 25 -25.14 3.51 11.90
C ASP A 25 -25.47 2.16 12.52
N TRP A 26 -26.74 1.75 12.41
CA TRP A 26 -27.21 0.51 12.98
C TRP A 26 -26.55 -0.71 12.34
N ILE A 27 -26.44 -0.78 10.99
CA ILE A 27 -25.88 -1.96 10.35
C ILE A 27 -24.39 -2.13 10.66
N ILE A 28 -23.63 -1.03 10.73
CA ILE A 28 -22.22 -1.06 11.08
C ILE A 28 -22.02 -1.48 12.53
N ASP A 29 -22.76 -0.87 13.47
CA ASP A 29 -22.72 -1.27 14.88
C ASP A 29 -23.13 -2.73 15.04
N ALA A 30 -24.33 -3.09 14.59
CA ALA A 30 -24.91 -4.42 14.75
C ALA A 30 -24.01 -5.51 14.15
N TYR A 31 -23.37 -5.27 13.00
CA TYR A 31 -22.36 -6.18 12.47
C TYR A 31 -21.11 -6.27 13.33
N THR A 32 -20.60 -5.14 13.81
CA THR A 32 -19.41 -5.08 14.65
C THR A 32 -19.59 -5.91 15.92
N ARG A 33 -20.72 -5.73 16.64
CA ARG A 33 -21.07 -6.50 17.86
C ARG A 33 -21.69 -7.89 17.61
N GLY A 34 -21.80 -8.32 16.34
CA GLY A 34 -22.18 -9.69 15.97
C GLY A 34 -23.69 -9.98 15.98
N ALA A 35 -24.54 -8.96 15.98
CA ALA A 35 -25.99 -9.09 15.85
C ALA A 35 -26.43 -9.33 14.39
N VAL A 36 -25.60 -8.94 13.41
CA VAL A 36 -25.79 -9.22 11.99
C VAL A 36 -24.82 -10.34 11.59
N ALA A 37 -25.35 -11.36 10.93
CA ALA A 37 -24.56 -12.51 10.48
C ALA A 37 -23.73 -12.17 9.23
N ASP A 38 -22.65 -12.92 9.01
CA ASP A 38 -21.76 -12.70 7.87
C ASP A 38 -22.49 -12.88 6.53
N GLU A 39 -23.46 -13.78 6.43
CA GLU A 39 -24.25 -13.98 5.20
C GLU A 39 -25.11 -12.76 4.87
N GLN A 40 -25.67 -12.11 5.89
CA GLN A 40 -26.47 -10.89 5.73
C GLN A 40 -25.59 -9.72 5.32
N MET A 41 -24.45 -9.53 5.99
CA MET A 41 -23.52 -8.46 5.63
C MET A 41 -22.96 -8.70 4.23
N SER A 42 -22.62 -9.94 3.86
CA SER A 42 -22.16 -10.31 2.51
C SER A 42 -23.17 -9.92 1.43
N ALA A 43 -24.46 -10.17 1.68
CA ALA A 43 -25.53 -9.78 0.77
C ALA A 43 -25.62 -8.26 0.60
N LEU A 44 -25.45 -7.49 1.69
CA LEU A 44 -25.40 -6.02 1.62
C LEU A 44 -24.18 -5.53 0.84
N LEU A 45 -22.99 -6.10 1.11
CA LEU A 45 -21.76 -5.74 0.42
C LEU A 45 -21.86 -6.00 -1.09
N MET A 46 -22.47 -7.12 -1.50
CA MET A 46 -22.73 -7.42 -2.90
C MET A 46 -23.74 -6.42 -3.50
N ALA A 47 -24.80 -6.06 -2.77
CA ALA A 47 -25.73 -5.03 -3.22
C ALA A 47 -25.05 -3.66 -3.41
N ILE A 48 -24.10 -3.29 -2.53
CA ILE A 48 -23.28 -2.08 -2.66
C ILE A 48 -22.34 -2.17 -3.86
N LEU A 49 -21.70 -3.32 -4.12
CA LEU A 49 -20.85 -3.51 -5.30
C LEU A 49 -21.65 -3.27 -6.59
N LEU A 50 -22.87 -3.80 -6.66
CA LEU A 50 -23.69 -3.76 -7.88
C LEU A 50 -24.43 -2.42 -8.08
N ASN A 51 -24.81 -1.74 -6.99
CA ASN A 51 -25.66 -0.54 -7.05
C ASN A 51 -24.98 0.74 -6.53
N GLY A 52 -23.76 0.65 -5.98
CA GLY A 52 -23.01 1.78 -5.46
C GLY A 52 -23.57 2.38 -4.16
N MET A 53 -22.98 3.51 -3.77
CA MET A 53 -23.43 4.37 -2.67
C MET A 53 -23.29 5.83 -3.09
N GLU A 54 -24.25 6.66 -2.69
CA GLU A 54 -24.15 8.11 -2.84
C GLU A 54 -23.07 8.69 -1.91
N SER A 55 -22.50 9.86 -2.23
CA SER A 55 -21.42 10.47 -1.43
C SER A 55 -21.79 10.67 0.04
N ARG A 56 -23.06 10.96 0.35
CA ARG A 56 -23.57 11.03 1.74
C ARG A 56 -23.53 9.66 2.42
N GLU A 57 -23.94 8.59 1.74
CA GLU A 57 -23.88 7.23 2.29
C GLU A 57 -22.44 6.81 2.56
N ILE A 58 -21.52 7.04 1.60
CA ILE A 58 -20.08 6.73 1.77
C ILE A 58 -19.52 7.48 2.99
N SER A 59 -19.87 8.76 3.12
CA SER A 59 -19.44 9.58 4.25
C SER A 59 -19.95 9.03 5.57
N ARG A 60 -21.25 8.73 5.68
CA ARG A 60 -21.82 8.20 6.93
C ARG A 60 -21.30 6.81 7.25
N TRP A 61 -21.11 5.97 6.24
CA TRP A 61 -20.53 4.64 6.38
C TRP A 61 -19.11 4.74 6.95
N THR A 62 -18.31 5.66 6.42
CA THR A 62 -16.95 5.94 6.92
C THR A 62 -16.99 6.44 8.37
N ASP A 63 -17.87 7.39 8.71
CA ASP A 63 -18.02 7.90 10.09
C ASP A 63 -18.39 6.80 11.07
N ALA A 64 -19.33 5.92 10.70
CA ALA A 64 -19.75 4.79 11.52
C ALA A 64 -18.60 3.79 11.74
N MET A 65 -17.80 3.52 10.71
CA MET A 65 -16.60 2.68 10.82
C MET A 65 -15.56 3.31 11.75
N ILE A 66 -15.30 4.62 11.64
CA ILE A 66 -14.39 5.33 12.54
C ILE A 66 -14.91 5.26 13.99
N SER A 67 -16.21 5.46 14.19
CA SER A 67 -16.85 5.49 15.51
C SER A 67 -16.95 4.11 16.17
N SER A 68 -16.67 3.04 15.44
CA SER A 68 -16.66 1.68 15.98
C SER A 68 -15.49 1.40 16.93
N GLY A 69 -14.47 2.28 16.97
CA GLY A 69 -13.25 2.06 17.73
C GLY A 69 -12.60 3.33 18.28
N GLU A 70 -11.36 3.18 18.68
CA GLU A 70 -10.52 4.24 19.23
C GLU A 70 -9.97 5.15 18.14
N ARG A 71 -9.59 6.37 18.54
CA ARG A 71 -8.82 7.31 17.71
C ARG A 71 -7.50 7.64 18.40
N MET A 72 -6.44 7.69 17.61
CA MET A 72 -5.14 8.15 18.08
C MET A 72 -5.12 9.69 18.20
N ASN A 73 -4.29 10.22 19.10
CA ASN A 73 -4.14 11.64 19.33
C ASN A 73 -2.67 12.03 19.44
N TRP A 74 -2.22 12.88 18.52
CA TRP A 74 -0.83 13.32 18.41
C TRP A 74 -0.61 14.78 18.83
N SER A 75 -1.56 15.39 19.54
CA SER A 75 -1.48 16.79 19.98
C SER A 75 -0.25 17.12 20.85
N ALA A 76 0.38 16.11 21.46
CA ALA A 76 1.62 16.26 22.23
C ALA A 76 2.90 16.35 21.37
N LEU A 77 2.81 16.18 20.05
CA LEU A 77 3.94 16.33 19.14
C LEU A 77 4.21 17.81 18.82
N SER A 78 5.49 18.18 18.75
CA SER A 78 5.93 19.52 18.31
C SER A 78 5.98 19.68 16.79
N ARG A 79 5.76 18.60 16.05
CA ARG A 79 5.84 18.54 14.58
C ARG A 79 4.45 18.28 14.00
N PRO A 80 4.11 18.84 12.83
CA PRO A 80 2.87 18.49 12.15
C PRO A 80 2.91 17.01 11.72
N THR A 81 1.76 16.33 11.84
CA THR A 81 1.63 14.94 11.43
C THR A 81 1.19 14.83 9.98
N VAL A 82 1.87 13.98 9.23
CA VAL A 82 1.49 13.65 7.86
C VAL A 82 1.79 12.19 7.59
N ASP A 83 0.87 11.53 6.89
CA ASP A 83 1.00 10.13 6.52
C ASP A 83 0.77 9.90 5.02
N LYS A 84 1.20 8.73 4.52
CA LYS A 84 0.96 8.28 3.15
C LYS A 84 0.29 6.92 3.15
N HIS A 85 -0.83 6.79 2.44
CA HIS A 85 -1.41 5.48 2.13
C HIS A 85 -1.23 5.13 0.65
N SER A 86 -0.93 3.87 0.34
CA SER A 86 -0.92 3.37 -1.03
C SER A 86 -1.98 2.28 -1.15
N THR A 87 -2.70 2.24 -2.28
CA THR A 87 -3.64 1.14 -2.58
C THR A 87 -2.93 -0.19 -2.83
N GLY A 88 -1.60 -0.20 -2.90
CA GLY A 88 -0.78 -1.40 -3.06
C GLY A 88 -0.40 -1.65 -4.52
N GLY A 89 0.78 -2.22 -4.71
CA GLY A 89 1.34 -2.56 -6.02
C GLY A 89 2.57 -3.44 -5.88
N VAL A 90 3.06 -3.93 -7.02
CA VAL A 90 4.20 -4.84 -7.08
C VAL A 90 5.51 -4.06 -7.01
N GLY A 91 6.37 -4.41 -6.05
CA GLY A 91 7.59 -3.65 -5.77
C GLY A 91 7.32 -2.29 -5.10
N ASP A 92 6.12 -2.03 -4.57
CA ASP A 92 5.85 -0.76 -3.89
C ASP A 92 6.47 -0.72 -2.48
N LYS A 93 7.78 -0.44 -2.42
CA LYS A 93 8.55 -0.27 -1.17
C LYS A 93 8.61 1.18 -0.69
N ILE A 94 7.91 2.10 -1.35
CA ILE A 94 8.03 3.55 -1.16
C ILE A 94 7.92 3.98 0.30
N THR A 95 7.07 3.33 1.10
CA THR A 95 6.91 3.66 2.52
C THR A 95 8.22 3.60 3.31
N LEU A 96 9.12 2.66 2.98
CA LEU A 96 10.37 2.43 3.71
C LEU A 96 11.34 3.61 3.61
N PRO A 97 11.69 4.13 2.42
CA PRO A 97 12.50 5.34 2.32
C PRO A 97 11.71 6.62 2.59
N LEU A 98 10.40 6.66 2.32
CA LEU A 98 9.57 7.87 2.47
C LEU A 98 9.42 8.32 3.94
N ALA A 99 9.08 7.40 4.85
CA ALA A 99 8.84 7.73 6.25
C ALA A 99 10.05 8.43 6.92
N PRO A 100 11.28 7.86 6.87
CA PRO A 100 12.45 8.52 7.45
C PRO A 100 12.84 9.79 6.68
N LEU A 101 12.62 9.86 5.37
CA LEU A 101 12.90 11.04 4.57
C LEU A 101 12.04 12.24 4.97
N VAL A 102 10.74 12.05 5.12
CA VAL A 102 9.80 13.10 5.53
C VAL A 102 10.06 13.53 6.98
N ALA A 103 10.37 12.59 7.86
CA ALA A 103 10.78 12.90 9.22
C ALA A 103 12.11 13.67 9.31
N ALA A 104 13.07 13.37 8.42
CA ALA A 104 14.32 14.13 8.30
C ALA A 104 14.08 15.59 7.87
N CYS A 105 12.97 15.85 7.18
CA CYS A 105 12.54 17.18 6.76
C CYS A 105 11.67 17.91 7.79
N GLY A 106 11.36 17.29 8.94
CA GLY A 106 10.75 17.96 10.08
C GLY A 106 9.29 17.61 10.37
N ALA A 107 8.68 16.67 9.64
CA ALA A 107 7.34 16.19 9.97
C ALA A 107 7.37 15.05 11.00
N ALA A 108 6.21 14.71 11.55
CA ALA A 108 5.97 13.46 12.26
C ALA A 108 5.17 12.50 11.36
N VAL A 109 5.63 11.26 11.22
CA VAL A 109 5.02 10.24 10.34
C VAL A 109 4.50 9.06 11.16
N PRO A 110 3.23 9.10 11.64
CA PRO A 110 2.61 8.01 12.40
C PRO A 110 2.07 6.91 11.47
N GLN A 111 2.95 6.29 10.68
CA GLN A 111 2.54 5.39 9.60
C GLN A 111 1.98 4.07 10.14
N LEU A 112 0.67 3.85 10.00
CA LEU A 112 0.09 2.52 10.16
C LEU A 112 0.06 1.77 8.84
N SER A 113 0.61 0.57 8.85
CA SER A 113 0.78 -0.28 7.68
C SER A 113 0.16 -1.65 7.88
N GLY A 114 -0.13 -2.29 6.75
CA GLY A 114 -0.65 -3.65 6.69
C GLY A 114 0.43 -4.67 6.35
N ARG A 115 0.10 -5.92 6.67
CA ARG A 115 0.71 -7.12 6.07
C ARG A 115 0.03 -7.40 4.72
N GLY A 116 0.75 -8.05 3.81
CA GLY A 116 0.29 -8.32 2.46
C GLY A 116 -0.70 -9.48 2.41
N LEU A 117 -1.68 -9.35 1.50
CA LEU A 117 -2.58 -10.41 1.08
C LEU A 117 -2.58 -10.45 -0.46
N GLY A 118 -2.53 -11.66 -1.02
CA GLY A 118 -2.42 -11.84 -2.47
C GLY A 118 -1.06 -11.43 -3.04
N HIS A 119 -1.08 -10.86 -4.24
CA HIS A 119 0.12 -10.56 -5.04
C HIS A 119 0.87 -9.28 -4.62
N THR A 120 0.22 -8.42 -3.83
CA THR A 120 0.86 -7.21 -3.30
C THR A 120 1.54 -7.51 -1.97
N GLY A 121 2.84 -7.21 -1.86
CA GLY A 121 3.59 -7.39 -0.62
C GLY A 121 3.20 -6.35 0.44
N GLY A 122 3.21 -6.72 1.72
CA GLY A 122 2.92 -5.80 2.83
C GLY A 122 4.14 -5.03 3.30
N THR A 123 3.97 -3.77 3.70
CA THR A 123 5.07 -2.98 4.29
C THR A 123 5.60 -3.62 5.58
N LEU A 124 4.72 -4.19 6.40
CA LEU A 124 5.14 -4.85 7.64
C LEU A 124 5.95 -6.12 7.37
N ASP A 125 5.60 -6.89 6.34
CA ASP A 125 6.33 -8.12 5.99
C ASP A 125 7.76 -7.83 5.52
N LYS A 126 7.93 -6.71 4.81
CA LYS A 126 9.25 -6.19 4.42
C LYS A 126 10.06 -5.89 5.67
N LEU A 127 9.54 -5.08 6.60
CA LEU A 127 10.28 -4.71 7.82
C LEU A 127 10.52 -5.87 8.79
N GLU A 128 9.64 -6.87 8.83
CA GLU A 128 9.84 -8.11 9.59
C GLU A 128 11.03 -8.95 9.09
N SER A 129 11.57 -8.65 7.91
CA SER A 129 12.85 -9.22 7.46
C SER A 129 14.07 -8.69 8.21
N ILE A 130 13.95 -7.55 8.92
CA ILE A 130 15.02 -6.97 9.72
C ILE A 130 15.07 -7.69 11.08
N PRO A 131 16.19 -8.35 11.44
CA PRO A 131 16.30 -9.05 12.71
C PRO A 131 16.00 -8.15 13.91
N GLY A 132 15.11 -8.61 14.79
CA GLY A 132 14.70 -7.93 16.02
C GLY A 132 13.61 -6.87 15.86
N TRP A 133 13.28 -6.44 14.64
CA TRP A 133 12.28 -5.40 14.42
C TRP A 133 10.87 -5.84 14.82
N ARG A 134 10.10 -4.94 15.43
CA ARG A 134 8.72 -5.19 15.89
C ARG A 134 7.69 -4.27 15.24
N ALA A 135 6.63 -4.88 14.71
CA ALA A 135 5.48 -4.18 14.14
C ALA A 135 4.51 -3.62 15.18
N SER A 136 4.43 -4.25 16.36
CA SER A 136 3.45 -3.92 17.38
C SER A 136 4.07 -3.04 18.46
N LEU A 137 3.50 -1.86 18.65
CA LEU A 137 3.84 -0.88 19.67
C LEU A 137 2.55 -0.46 20.39
N SER A 138 2.64 -0.11 21.68
CA SER A 138 1.54 0.61 22.34
C SER A 138 1.45 2.05 21.83
N ASN A 139 0.32 2.72 22.08
CA ASN A 139 0.15 4.13 21.71
C ASN A 139 1.20 5.03 22.41
N GLU A 140 1.57 4.72 23.65
CA GLU A 140 2.62 5.44 24.38
C GLU A 140 4.00 5.23 23.77
N GLU A 141 4.33 3.99 23.37
CA GLU A 141 5.58 3.69 22.69
C GLU A 141 5.64 4.40 21.33
N MET A 142 4.57 4.37 20.55
CA MET A 142 4.48 5.10 19.28
C MET A 142 4.71 6.59 19.47
N LEU A 143 4.05 7.21 20.45
CA LEU A 143 4.24 8.63 20.77
C LEU A 143 5.71 8.93 21.10
N LYS A 144 6.35 8.07 21.89
CA LYS A 144 7.76 8.23 22.26
C LYS A 144 8.69 8.16 21.05
N VAL A 145 8.49 7.19 20.17
CA VAL A 145 9.26 7.07 18.91
C VAL A 145 9.05 8.30 18.02
N LEU A 146 7.81 8.79 17.89
CA LEU A 146 7.50 9.98 17.10
C LEU A 146 8.15 11.25 17.68
N GLN A 147 8.22 11.38 19.00
CA GLN A 147 8.91 12.51 19.65
C GLN A 147 10.43 12.48 19.43
N ASP A 148 11.04 11.30 19.54
CA ASP A 148 12.50 11.15 19.52
C ASP A 148 13.06 11.06 18.09
N VAL A 149 12.36 10.36 17.20
CA VAL A 149 12.81 10.03 15.83
C VAL A 149 12.06 10.85 14.79
N GLY A 150 10.75 10.99 14.94
CA GLY A 150 9.86 11.65 13.97
C GLY A 150 9.13 10.70 13.01
N ALA A 151 9.47 9.42 12.97
CA ALA A 151 8.77 8.43 12.14
C ALA A 151 8.64 7.11 12.89
N VAL A 152 7.53 6.42 12.68
CA VAL A 152 7.27 5.07 13.16
C VAL A 152 6.45 4.33 12.09
N ILE A 153 6.68 3.03 11.92
CA ILE A 153 5.85 2.17 11.07
C ILE A 153 5.29 1.04 11.91
N CYS A 154 3.97 0.98 12.09
CA CYS A 154 3.31 0.02 12.98
C CYS A 154 2.19 -0.76 12.31
N ALA A 155 1.87 -1.92 12.89
CA ALA A 155 0.56 -2.53 12.69
C ALA A 155 -0.52 -1.69 13.36
N ALA A 156 -1.70 -1.63 12.73
CA ALA A 156 -2.86 -1.03 13.37
C ALA A 156 -3.25 -1.82 14.64
N GLY A 157 -3.48 -1.10 15.74
CA GLY A 157 -3.97 -1.68 16.99
C GLY A 157 -5.37 -2.27 16.82
N ALA A 158 -5.70 -3.29 17.61
CA ALA A 158 -6.99 -3.99 17.50
C ALA A 158 -8.21 -3.08 17.79
N GLY A 159 -8.01 -1.96 18.49
CA GLY A 159 -9.05 -0.98 18.78
C GLY A 159 -9.32 0.02 17.66
N LEU A 160 -8.48 0.09 16.62
CA LEU A 160 -8.65 1.06 15.53
C LEU A 160 -9.66 0.55 14.50
N ALA A 161 -10.80 1.25 14.35
CA ALA A 161 -11.86 0.93 13.38
C ALA A 161 -12.20 -0.59 13.29
N PRO A 162 -12.60 -1.27 14.39
CA PRO A 162 -12.85 -2.72 14.39
C PRO A 162 -13.93 -3.17 13.39
N ALA A 163 -14.89 -2.31 13.03
CA ALA A 163 -15.84 -2.57 11.96
C ALA A 163 -15.13 -2.85 10.62
N ASP A 164 -14.10 -2.06 10.29
CA ASP A 164 -13.30 -2.24 9.08
C ASP A 164 -12.63 -3.60 9.04
N LYS A 165 -12.04 -4.04 10.15
CA LYS A 165 -11.38 -5.34 10.22
C LYS A 165 -12.33 -6.49 9.85
N LYS A 166 -13.57 -6.47 10.37
CA LYS A 166 -14.57 -7.49 10.04
C LYS A 166 -15.03 -7.38 8.59
N LEU A 167 -15.36 -6.16 8.14
CA LEU A 167 -15.82 -5.91 6.77
C LEU A 167 -14.75 -6.27 5.73
N TYR A 168 -13.48 -5.93 5.97
CA TYR A 168 -12.36 -6.24 5.11
C TYR A 168 -12.17 -7.77 4.99
N ALA A 169 -12.16 -8.49 6.11
CA ALA A 169 -12.05 -9.94 6.11
C ALA A 169 -13.19 -10.61 5.33
N LEU A 170 -14.42 -10.10 5.47
CA LEU A 170 -15.58 -10.60 4.73
C LEU A 170 -15.50 -10.28 3.23
N ARG A 171 -15.04 -9.07 2.86
CA ARG A 171 -14.89 -8.65 1.45
C ARG A 171 -13.90 -9.53 0.70
N ASP A 172 -12.81 -9.92 1.35
CA ASP A 172 -11.73 -10.73 0.78
C ASP A 172 -12.20 -12.13 0.33
N VAL A 173 -13.22 -12.68 1.01
CA VAL A 173 -13.76 -14.03 0.72
C VAL A 173 -15.11 -14.03 -0.01
N THR A 174 -15.65 -12.85 -0.35
CA THR A 174 -16.97 -12.71 -1.00
C THR A 174 -16.92 -12.01 -2.36
N ALA A 175 -15.72 -11.75 -2.89
CA ALA A 175 -15.52 -11.03 -4.15
C ALA A 175 -16.19 -9.63 -4.17
N THR A 176 -16.15 -8.93 -3.03
CA THR A 176 -16.72 -7.57 -2.88
C THR A 176 -15.66 -6.51 -2.56
N VAL A 177 -14.38 -6.83 -2.79
CA VAL A 177 -13.27 -5.89 -2.56
C VAL A 177 -13.35 -4.70 -3.52
N GLU A 178 -13.70 -4.92 -4.79
CA GLU A 178 -13.57 -3.93 -5.89
C GLU A 178 -14.56 -2.74 -5.86
N ALA A 179 -15.48 -2.70 -4.90
CA ALA A 179 -16.42 -1.57 -4.79
C ALA A 179 -15.71 -0.31 -4.27
N ILE A 180 -15.56 0.71 -5.12
CA ILE A 180 -15.03 2.05 -4.78
C ILE A 180 -15.55 2.56 -3.42
N PRO A 181 -16.87 2.59 -3.14
CA PRO A 181 -17.36 3.12 -1.87
C PRO A 181 -16.89 2.32 -0.64
N LEU A 182 -16.68 1.00 -0.78
CA LEU A 182 -16.16 0.14 0.29
C LEU A 182 -14.64 0.27 0.44
N ILE A 183 -13.90 0.43 -0.66
CA ILE A 183 -12.46 0.67 -0.64
C ILE A 183 -12.16 2.00 0.04
N ALA A 184 -12.82 3.08 -0.41
CA ALA A 184 -12.62 4.42 0.09
C ALA A 184 -12.93 4.51 1.59
N SER A 185 -14.08 4.00 2.02
CA SER A 185 -14.45 4.00 3.44
C SER A 185 -13.54 3.12 4.30
N SER A 186 -13.12 1.96 3.79
CA SER A 186 -12.15 1.09 4.47
C SER A 186 -10.82 1.81 4.69
N ILE A 187 -10.22 2.38 3.65
CA ILE A 187 -8.92 3.08 3.74
C ILE A 187 -9.05 4.30 4.65
N MET A 188 -10.03 5.17 4.38
CA MET A 188 -10.14 6.46 5.06
C MET A 188 -10.55 6.31 6.51
N SER A 189 -11.38 5.32 6.88
CA SER A 189 -11.76 5.13 8.29
C SER A 189 -10.53 4.86 9.17
N LYS A 190 -9.59 4.02 8.72
CA LYS A 190 -8.33 3.77 9.42
C LYS A 190 -7.45 5.03 9.45
N LYS A 191 -7.22 5.64 8.29
CA LYS A 191 -6.32 6.81 8.16
C LYS A 191 -6.82 8.06 8.88
N ILE A 192 -8.13 8.23 9.02
CA ILE A 192 -8.72 9.30 9.83
C ILE A 192 -8.64 8.94 11.33
N ALA A 193 -8.90 7.69 11.71
CA ALA A 193 -8.78 7.24 13.10
C ALA A 193 -7.33 7.29 13.62
N GLU A 194 -6.34 7.21 12.74
CA GLU A 194 -4.92 7.45 13.02
C GLU A 194 -4.61 8.85 13.51
N GLY A 195 -5.52 9.82 13.36
CA GLY A 195 -5.37 11.17 13.92
C GLY A 195 -4.28 12.03 13.26
N THR A 196 -3.86 11.68 12.05
CA THR A 196 -2.92 12.51 11.27
C THR A 196 -3.59 13.81 10.82
N SER A 197 -2.84 14.90 10.78
CA SER A 197 -3.35 16.21 10.36
C SER A 197 -3.44 16.35 8.84
N ALA A 198 -2.66 15.55 8.12
CA ALA A 198 -2.66 15.51 6.68
C ALA A 198 -2.36 14.10 6.14
N LEU A 199 -2.82 13.83 4.92
CA LEU A 199 -2.72 12.53 4.26
C LEU A 199 -2.41 12.71 2.77
N VAL A 200 -1.43 11.96 2.29
CA VAL A 200 -1.18 11.78 0.85
C VAL A 200 -1.60 10.37 0.44
N LEU A 201 -2.41 10.27 -0.60
CA LEU A 201 -2.90 9.01 -1.14
C LEU A 201 -2.17 8.69 -2.44
N ASP A 202 -1.58 7.52 -2.51
CA ASP A 202 -0.91 6.98 -3.68
C ASP A 202 -1.80 5.89 -4.30
N VAL A 203 -2.63 6.30 -5.26
CA VAL A 203 -3.66 5.46 -5.87
C VAL A 203 -3.10 4.84 -7.14
N LYS A 204 -2.78 3.55 -7.06
CA LYS A 204 -2.16 2.81 -8.16
C LYS A 204 -3.16 2.55 -9.29
N THR A 205 -2.70 2.63 -10.53
CA THR A 205 -3.44 2.21 -11.73
C THR A 205 -2.56 1.49 -12.74
N GLY A 206 -3.15 0.67 -13.61
CA GLY A 206 -2.44 -0.18 -14.56
C GLY A 206 -2.48 -1.66 -14.17
N ALA A 207 -1.86 -2.52 -14.98
CA ALA A 207 -2.05 -3.98 -14.90
C ALA A 207 -1.73 -4.61 -13.54
N GLY A 208 -0.73 -4.09 -12.81
CA GLY A 208 -0.35 -4.56 -11.47
C GLY A 208 -1.01 -3.81 -10.31
N ALA A 209 -1.95 -2.90 -10.59
CA ALA A 209 -2.72 -2.23 -9.56
C ALA A 209 -3.97 -3.03 -9.19
N PHE A 210 -4.47 -2.80 -7.98
CA PHE A 210 -5.79 -3.28 -7.57
C PHE A 210 -6.91 -2.72 -8.49
N MET A 211 -6.76 -1.49 -8.97
CA MET A 211 -7.69 -0.84 -9.88
C MET A 211 -6.97 -0.51 -11.18
N SER A 212 -7.15 -1.35 -12.20
CA SER A 212 -6.37 -1.23 -13.44
C SER A 212 -6.79 -0.06 -14.33
N ASP A 213 -8.07 0.33 -14.29
CA ASP A 213 -8.65 1.43 -15.07
C ASP A 213 -8.29 2.80 -14.45
N PRO A 214 -7.53 3.66 -15.17
CA PRO A 214 -7.16 4.99 -14.69
C PRO A 214 -8.34 5.87 -14.31
N ALA A 215 -9.47 5.76 -15.03
CA ALA A 215 -10.64 6.57 -14.73
C ALA A 215 -11.27 6.17 -13.39
N LYS A 216 -11.34 4.87 -13.09
CA LYS A 216 -11.83 4.39 -11.79
C LYS A 216 -10.84 4.67 -10.66
N ALA A 217 -9.53 4.61 -10.93
CA ALA A 217 -8.50 5.00 -9.97
C ALA A 217 -8.65 6.48 -9.58
N ALA A 218 -8.86 7.36 -10.57
CA ALA A 218 -9.16 8.77 -10.32
C ALA A 218 -10.48 8.97 -9.55
N GLU A 219 -11.53 8.22 -9.88
CA GLU A 219 -12.80 8.25 -9.12
C GLU A 219 -12.58 7.89 -7.64
N LEU A 220 -11.87 6.80 -7.36
CA LEU A 220 -11.53 6.41 -5.99
C LEU A 220 -10.72 7.49 -5.28
N ALA A 221 -9.73 8.07 -5.95
CA ALA A 221 -8.93 9.17 -5.41
C ALA A 221 -9.79 10.38 -5.03
N HIS A 222 -10.72 10.80 -5.90
CA HIS A 222 -11.68 11.88 -5.60
C HIS A 222 -12.57 11.57 -4.40
N VAL A 223 -13.11 10.34 -4.31
CA VAL A 223 -13.94 9.94 -3.17
C VAL A 223 -13.14 10.01 -1.86
N MET A 224 -11.90 9.50 -1.84
CA MET A 224 -11.06 9.51 -0.64
C MET A 224 -10.62 10.92 -0.23
N VAL A 225 -10.27 11.78 -1.19
CA VAL A 225 -9.97 13.20 -0.95
C VAL A 225 -11.17 13.90 -0.32
N GLY A 226 -12.37 13.72 -0.87
CA GLY A 226 -13.60 14.28 -0.31
C GLY A 226 -13.95 13.77 1.10
N LEU A 227 -13.67 12.49 1.41
CA LEU A 227 -13.80 11.95 2.77
C LEU A 227 -12.83 12.60 3.75
N GLY A 228 -11.58 12.85 3.32
CA GLY A 228 -10.59 13.57 4.11
C GLY A 228 -11.05 14.99 4.47
N LYS A 229 -11.44 15.77 3.46
CA LYS A 229 -11.99 17.13 3.62
C LYS A 229 -13.12 17.19 4.63
N ARG A 230 -14.07 16.26 4.52
CA ARG A 230 -15.22 16.17 5.42
C ARG A 230 -14.81 15.87 6.86
N ALA A 231 -13.81 15.01 7.04
CA ALA A 231 -13.27 14.65 8.34
C ALA A 231 -12.32 15.70 8.94
N GLY A 232 -12.02 16.79 8.21
CA GLY A 232 -11.08 17.82 8.62
C GLY A 232 -9.61 17.41 8.50
N VAL A 233 -9.32 16.37 7.72
CA VAL A 233 -7.96 15.93 7.39
C VAL A 233 -7.60 16.49 6.03
N LYS A 234 -6.50 17.24 5.92
CA LYS A 234 -6.04 17.73 4.62
C LYS A 234 -5.60 16.54 3.78
N THR A 235 -6.18 16.35 2.60
CA THR A 235 -5.88 15.18 1.77
C THR A 235 -5.54 15.56 0.34
N VAL A 236 -4.47 14.98 -0.19
CA VAL A 236 -4.11 15.03 -1.61
C VAL A 236 -3.96 13.61 -2.12
N ALA A 237 -4.35 13.34 -3.36
CA ALA A 237 -4.14 12.05 -3.99
C ALA A 237 -3.32 12.19 -5.28
N LEU A 238 -2.45 11.21 -5.51
CA LEU A 238 -1.75 11.02 -6.77
C LEU A 238 -2.22 9.70 -7.38
N VAL A 239 -2.65 9.75 -8.64
CA VAL A 239 -2.89 8.55 -9.44
C VAL A 239 -1.57 8.17 -10.09
N THR A 240 -1.00 7.02 -9.73
CA THR A 240 0.35 6.62 -10.15
C THR A 240 0.36 5.28 -10.87
N ALA A 241 1.28 5.13 -11.83
CA ALA A 241 1.37 3.93 -12.65
C ALA A 241 1.89 2.70 -11.88
N MET A 242 1.36 1.54 -12.25
CA MET A 242 1.70 0.21 -11.76
C MET A 242 1.52 -0.84 -12.88
N ASP A 243 1.71 -0.44 -14.14
CA ASP A 243 1.81 -1.35 -15.28
C ASP A 243 3.11 -2.16 -15.23
N VAL A 244 4.19 -1.54 -14.75
CA VAL A 244 5.52 -2.12 -14.53
C VAL A 244 5.80 -2.18 -13.01
N PRO A 245 6.45 -3.24 -12.48
CA PRO A 245 6.84 -3.28 -11.06
C PRO A 245 7.62 -2.02 -10.68
N LEU A 246 7.44 -1.48 -9.47
CA LEU A 246 8.27 -0.38 -9.01
C LEU A 246 9.66 -0.88 -8.57
N GLY A 247 10.70 -0.20 -9.05
CA GLY A 247 12.10 -0.55 -8.76
C GLY A 247 12.55 -1.83 -9.45
N LEU A 248 13.49 -2.54 -8.84
CA LEU A 248 14.14 -3.73 -9.40
C LEU A 248 13.93 -4.99 -8.55
N THR A 249 13.10 -4.90 -7.52
CA THR A 249 12.87 -6.00 -6.57
C THR A 249 11.39 -6.13 -6.23
N ALA A 250 10.91 -7.37 -6.13
CA ALA A 250 9.59 -7.72 -5.61
C ALA A 250 9.72 -8.84 -4.57
N GLY A 251 9.45 -8.55 -3.30
CA GLY A 251 9.67 -9.46 -2.19
C GLY A 251 9.71 -8.75 -0.83
N ASN A 252 10.36 -9.35 0.16
CA ASN A 252 10.49 -8.75 1.50
C ASN A 252 11.89 -8.20 1.75
N ALA A 253 12.86 -9.07 2.03
CA ALA A 253 14.25 -8.67 2.29
C ALA A 253 14.91 -7.97 1.08
N LEU A 254 14.58 -8.41 -0.14
CA LEU A 254 15.05 -7.77 -1.38
C LEU A 254 14.60 -6.31 -1.47
N GLU A 255 13.36 -6.02 -1.07
CA GLU A 255 12.80 -4.66 -1.09
C GLU A 255 13.32 -3.79 0.05
N VAL A 256 13.62 -4.37 1.22
CA VAL A 256 14.35 -3.65 2.29
C VAL A 256 15.73 -3.24 1.81
N ARG A 257 16.48 -4.16 1.17
CA ARG A 257 17.82 -3.88 0.62
C ARG A 257 17.78 -2.72 -0.37
N GLU A 258 16.85 -2.74 -1.33
CA GLU A 258 16.70 -1.67 -2.32
C GLU A 258 16.27 -0.34 -1.68
N SER A 259 15.44 -0.39 -0.62
CA SER A 259 15.06 0.81 0.14
C SER A 259 16.24 1.45 0.87
N VAL A 260 17.14 0.63 1.43
CA VAL A 260 18.38 1.10 2.07
C VAL A 260 19.34 1.69 1.04
N GLU A 261 19.40 1.13 -0.18
CA GLU A 261 20.17 1.70 -1.29
C GLU A 261 19.68 3.11 -1.67
N VAL A 262 18.35 3.29 -1.75
CA VAL A 262 17.73 4.61 -1.98
C VAL A 262 18.10 5.60 -0.89
N LEU A 263 17.99 5.18 0.39
CA LEU A 263 18.37 6.01 1.54
C LEU A 263 19.86 6.35 1.57
N ALA A 264 20.71 5.54 0.95
CA ALA A 264 22.15 5.81 0.79
C ALA A 264 22.46 6.75 -0.39
N GLY A 265 21.43 7.23 -1.12
CA GLY A 265 21.55 8.13 -2.26
C GLY A 265 21.64 7.44 -3.62
N GLY A 266 21.45 6.12 -3.68
CA GLY A 266 21.42 5.31 -4.91
C GLY A 266 20.01 4.82 -5.24
N GLY A 267 19.91 3.57 -5.71
CA GLY A 267 18.65 2.89 -5.98
C GLY A 267 18.02 3.21 -7.34
N PRO A 268 16.93 2.49 -7.69
CA PRO A 268 16.23 2.68 -8.95
C PRO A 268 15.62 4.08 -9.08
N SER A 269 15.71 4.66 -10.28
CA SER A 269 15.31 6.05 -10.52
C SER A 269 13.81 6.29 -10.31
N ASP A 270 12.96 5.33 -10.64
CA ASP A 270 11.51 5.39 -10.43
C ASP A 270 11.14 5.41 -8.94
N ILE A 271 11.82 4.62 -8.11
CA ILE A 271 11.66 4.64 -6.65
C ILE A 271 12.12 5.99 -6.07
N VAL A 272 13.28 6.49 -6.49
CA VAL A 272 13.80 7.79 -6.04
C VAL A 272 12.85 8.93 -6.42
N GLU A 273 12.42 8.96 -7.69
CA GLU A 273 11.52 9.99 -8.21
C GLU A 273 10.19 10.01 -7.45
N LEU A 274 9.53 8.85 -7.31
CA LEU A 274 8.24 8.76 -6.62
C LEU A 274 8.37 9.07 -5.13
N THR A 275 9.44 8.62 -4.47
CA THR A 275 9.70 8.91 -3.05
C THR A 275 9.86 10.40 -2.81
N VAL A 276 10.66 11.09 -3.63
CA VAL A 276 10.86 12.54 -3.52
C VAL A 276 9.57 13.30 -3.82
N LEU A 277 8.82 12.88 -4.84
CA LEU A 277 7.57 13.51 -5.21
C LEU A 277 6.53 13.42 -4.09
N LEU A 278 6.29 12.21 -3.55
CA LEU A 278 5.38 12.02 -2.43
C LEU A 278 5.84 12.76 -1.16
N ALA A 279 7.16 12.79 -0.90
CA ALA A 279 7.69 13.55 0.23
C ALA A 279 7.40 15.05 0.09
N ARG A 280 7.50 15.61 -1.12
CA ARG A 280 7.16 17.03 -1.38
C ARG A 280 5.68 17.31 -1.12
N GLU A 281 4.79 16.45 -1.60
CA GLU A 281 3.34 16.56 -1.30
C GLU A 281 3.08 16.51 0.21
N MET A 282 3.72 15.57 0.92
CA MET A 282 3.57 15.43 2.37
C MET A 282 4.06 16.66 3.13
N LEU A 283 5.20 17.25 2.74
CA LEU A 283 5.71 18.46 3.39
C LEU A 283 4.84 19.68 3.07
N GLU A 284 4.40 19.83 1.82
CA GLU A 284 3.54 20.93 1.40
C GLU A 284 2.22 20.94 2.19
N ILE A 285 1.54 19.79 2.24
CA ILE A 285 0.25 19.66 2.93
C ILE A 285 0.38 19.80 4.46
N ALA A 286 1.52 19.39 5.02
CA ALA A 286 1.88 19.60 6.42
C ALA A 286 2.29 21.06 6.72
N GLY A 287 2.48 21.90 5.69
CA GLY A 287 2.89 23.30 5.84
C GLY A 287 4.37 23.50 6.17
N ILE A 288 5.21 22.48 5.95
CA ILE A 288 6.65 22.55 6.16
C ILE A 288 7.30 23.20 4.94
N LYS A 289 8.11 24.23 5.17
CA LYS A 289 8.82 24.99 4.13
C LYS A 289 10.32 24.97 4.38
N GLY A 290 11.11 25.12 3.32
CA GLY A 290 12.57 25.30 3.41
C GLY A 290 13.40 24.01 3.55
N ALA A 291 12.77 22.84 3.49
CA ALA A 291 13.44 21.55 3.34
C ALA A 291 13.09 20.94 1.98
N ASP A 292 14.10 20.52 1.21
CA ASP A 292 13.89 19.71 0.00
C ASP A 292 14.21 18.24 0.34
N PRO A 293 13.24 17.32 0.20
CA PRO A 293 13.48 15.88 0.33
C PRO A 293 14.63 15.38 -0.56
N ALA A 294 14.81 15.94 -1.76
CA ALA A 294 15.91 15.53 -2.63
C ALA A 294 17.29 15.77 -2.00
N ASP A 295 17.45 16.85 -1.25
CA ASP A 295 18.70 17.17 -0.55
C ASP A 295 18.87 16.30 0.70
N ALA A 296 17.79 16.08 1.46
CA ALA A 296 17.80 15.22 2.66
C ALA A 296 18.11 13.75 2.34
N LEU A 297 17.77 13.28 1.14
CA LEU A 297 18.13 11.96 0.65
C LEU A 297 19.62 11.87 0.31
N LYS A 298 20.18 12.92 -0.31
CA LYS A 298 21.60 12.96 -0.75
C LYS A 298 22.60 13.20 0.38
N ASN A 299 22.19 13.88 1.46
CA ASN A 299 23.09 14.30 2.54
C ASN A 299 23.13 13.33 3.74
N GLY A 300 22.47 12.16 3.64
CA GLY A 300 22.49 11.11 4.66
C GLY A 300 21.49 11.29 5.82
N LYS A 301 20.81 12.44 5.94
CA LYS A 301 19.86 12.68 7.04
C LYS A 301 18.70 11.68 7.04
N ALA A 302 18.21 11.29 5.87
CA ALA A 302 17.17 10.27 5.76
C ALA A 302 17.65 8.91 6.29
N MET A 303 18.89 8.51 5.98
CA MET A 303 19.51 7.29 6.50
C MET A 303 19.69 7.34 8.03
N ASP A 304 20.07 8.49 8.59
CA ASP A 304 20.19 8.65 10.05
C ASP A 304 18.84 8.49 10.76
N VAL A 305 17.75 8.97 10.16
CA VAL A 305 16.39 8.73 10.68
C VAL A 305 16.00 7.26 10.54
N TRP A 306 16.29 6.61 9.41
CA TRP A 306 16.05 5.18 9.21
C TRP A 306 16.71 4.34 10.31
N ARG A 307 18.01 4.52 10.56
CA ARG A 307 18.73 3.79 11.61
C ARG A 307 18.08 3.98 12.98
N ARG A 308 17.77 5.22 13.36
CA ARG A 308 17.12 5.52 14.64
C ARG A 308 15.71 4.92 14.73
N MET A 309 14.93 4.96 13.64
CA MET A 309 13.58 4.38 13.58
C MET A 309 13.61 2.86 13.77
N ILE A 310 14.49 2.16 13.02
CA ILE A 310 14.64 0.71 13.12
C ILE A 310 15.10 0.30 14.54
N SER A 311 16.10 0.97 15.10
CA SER A 311 16.57 0.69 16.46
C SER A 311 15.52 1.00 17.54
N ALA A 312 14.74 2.08 17.39
CA ALA A 312 13.67 2.40 18.32
C ALA A 312 12.54 1.34 18.33
N GLN A 313 12.41 0.59 17.23
CA GLN A 313 11.51 -0.56 17.09
C GLN A 313 12.22 -1.91 17.32
N GLY A 314 13.41 -1.91 17.96
CA GLY A 314 14.12 -3.12 18.36
C GLY A 314 14.90 -3.84 17.25
N GLY A 315 14.85 -3.33 16.02
CA GLY A 315 15.59 -3.90 14.90
C GLY A 315 17.06 -3.47 14.90
N ASP A 316 17.91 -4.30 14.31
CA ASP A 316 19.29 -3.94 13.98
C ASP A 316 19.34 -3.38 12.53
N PRO A 317 19.59 -2.07 12.33
CA PRO A 317 19.59 -1.46 11.01
C PRO A 317 20.77 -1.90 10.13
N ASP A 318 21.83 -2.46 10.72
CA ASP A 318 23.04 -2.91 10.00
C ASP A 318 23.11 -4.44 9.93
N ALA A 319 22.08 -5.15 10.42
CA ALA A 319 22.02 -6.61 10.35
C ALA A 319 21.95 -7.12 8.90
N LYS A 320 22.52 -8.32 8.71
CA LYS A 320 22.36 -9.05 7.44
C LYS A 320 20.91 -9.47 7.28
N LEU A 321 20.32 -9.06 6.16
CA LEU A 321 18.97 -9.47 5.78
C LEU A 321 18.94 -10.95 5.36
N PRO A 322 17.80 -11.65 5.54
CA PRO A 322 17.61 -13.00 5.06
C PRO A 322 17.84 -13.12 3.55
N VAL A 323 18.53 -14.19 3.15
CA VAL A 323 18.77 -14.56 1.75
C VAL A 323 18.19 -15.94 1.52
N ALA A 324 17.44 -16.13 0.44
CA ALA A 324 16.92 -17.44 0.08
C ALA A 324 18.06 -18.44 -0.18
N LYS A 325 17.81 -19.71 0.15
CA LYS A 325 18.78 -20.80 -0.06
C LYS A 325 19.08 -21.06 -1.53
N GLU A 326 18.09 -20.88 -2.40
CA GLU A 326 18.16 -21.28 -3.80
C GLU A 326 17.71 -20.13 -4.69
N ASN A 327 18.31 -20.05 -5.89
CA ASN A 327 17.92 -19.11 -6.91
C ASN A 327 18.07 -19.70 -8.31
N ILE A 328 17.24 -19.21 -9.25
CA ILE A 328 17.38 -19.50 -10.68
C ILE A 328 17.26 -18.22 -11.49
N VAL A 329 17.89 -18.21 -12.67
CA VAL A 329 17.81 -17.11 -13.62
C VAL A 329 16.80 -17.45 -14.71
N VAL A 330 15.89 -16.53 -14.99
CA VAL A 330 15.04 -16.55 -16.19
C VAL A 330 15.68 -15.60 -17.20
N SER A 331 16.10 -16.15 -18.34
CA SER A 331 16.80 -15.42 -19.40
C SER A 331 15.86 -14.94 -20.51
N ALA A 332 16.26 -13.87 -21.20
CA ALA A 332 15.59 -13.38 -22.40
C ALA A 332 15.65 -14.41 -23.54
N GLN A 333 14.50 -14.66 -24.17
CA GLN A 333 14.40 -15.62 -25.29
C GLN A 333 14.83 -15.02 -26.64
N SER A 334 14.89 -13.69 -26.74
CA SER A 334 15.29 -12.96 -27.94
C SER A 334 16.08 -11.71 -27.57
N SER A 335 16.85 -11.19 -28.53
CA SER A 335 17.50 -9.87 -28.42
C SER A 335 16.53 -8.77 -28.88
N GLY A 336 16.64 -7.58 -28.30
CA GLY A 336 15.84 -6.42 -28.69
C GLY A 336 15.78 -5.36 -27.60
N THR A 337 14.70 -4.58 -27.61
CA THR A 337 14.34 -3.66 -26.52
C THR A 337 13.22 -4.26 -25.71
N VAL A 338 13.27 -4.16 -24.39
CA VAL A 338 12.13 -4.51 -23.52
C VAL A 338 11.02 -3.48 -23.76
N LEU A 339 9.90 -3.91 -24.32
CA LEU A 339 8.76 -3.05 -24.67
C LEU A 339 7.68 -3.05 -23.60
N ALA A 340 7.52 -4.13 -22.85
CA ALA A 340 6.53 -4.21 -21.77
C ALA A 340 7.00 -5.21 -20.72
N MET A 341 6.54 -5.00 -19.48
CA MET A 341 6.75 -5.90 -18.37
C MET A 341 5.51 -5.88 -17.48
N ASP A 342 4.83 -7.02 -17.37
CA ASP A 342 3.60 -7.15 -16.59
C ASP A 342 3.89 -7.21 -15.09
N ALA A 343 3.51 -6.15 -14.37
CA ALA A 343 3.64 -6.08 -12.93
C ALA A 343 2.87 -7.18 -12.18
N MET A 344 1.65 -7.51 -12.60
CA MET A 344 0.83 -8.53 -11.98
C MET A 344 1.50 -9.91 -12.10
N ALA A 345 2.01 -10.25 -13.28
CA ALA A 345 2.74 -11.48 -13.51
C ALA A 345 3.95 -11.62 -12.57
N VAL A 346 4.73 -10.56 -12.41
CA VAL A 346 5.87 -10.52 -11.47
C VAL A 346 5.40 -10.67 -10.01
N GLY A 347 4.33 -9.97 -9.62
CA GLY A 347 3.77 -10.09 -8.26
C GLY A 347 3.27 -11.50 -7.95
N LEU A 348 2.56 -12.13 -8.89
CA LEU A 348 2.10 -13.51 -8.78
C LEU A 348 3.27 -14.50 -8.69
N ALA A 349 4.32 -14.30 -9.48
CA ALA A 349 5.53 -15.12 -9.43
C ALA A 349 6.24 -14.98 -8.06
N ALA A 350 6.42 -13.76 -7.55
CA ALA A 350 6.98 -13.53 -6.22
C ALA A 350 6.13 -14.17 -5.10
N TRP A 351 4.81 -14.04 -5.19
CA TRP A 351 3.88 -14.71 -4.27
C TRP A 351 4.04 -16.24 -4.29
N ARG A 352 4.11 -16.84 -5.50
CA ARG A 352 4.31 -18.29 -5.68
C ARG A 352 5.66 -18.79 -5.13
N LEU A 353 6.69 -17.95 -5.11
CA LEU A 353 7.99 -18.26 -4.52
C LEU A 353 7.98 -18.27 -2.98
N GLY A 354 6.88 -17.81 -2.36
CA GLY A 354 6.73 -17.75 -0.90
C GLY A 354 6.93 -16.36 -0.30
N ALA A 355 7.02 -15.31 -1.12
CA ALA A 355 7.17 -13.93 -0.63
C ALA A 355 5.89 -13.35 -0.01
N GLY A 356 4.73 -13.96 -0.26
CA GLY A 356 3.44 -13.52 0.29
C GLY A 356 2.68 -14.67 0.94
N ARG A 357 1.58 -14.32 1.63
CA ARG A 357 0.76 -15.28 2.37
C ARG A 357 -0.28 -15.94 1.48
N THR A 358 -0.56 -17.22 1.71
CA THR A 358 -1.74 -17.87 1.13
C THR A 358 -2.96 -17.75 2.05
N ARG A 359 -2.73 -17.71 3.37
CA ARG A 359 -3.76 -17.51 4.38
C ARG A 359 -3.30 -16.55 5.47
N GLN A 360 -4.26 -15.90 6.12
CA GLN A 360 -3.97 -15.03 7.26
C GLN A 360 -3.28 -15.81 8.39
N GLY A 361 -2.19 -15.25 8.93
CA GLY A 361 -1.41 -15.85 10.02
C GLY A 361 -0.26 -16.75 9.58
N GLU A 362 -0.14 -17.07 8.29
CA GLU A 362 1.03 -17.81 7.78
C GLU A 362 2.30 -16.95 7.77
N ALA A 363 3.45 -17.59 7.97
CA ALA A 363 4.74 -16.95 7.80
C ALA A 363 5.09 -16.83 6.30
N VAL A 364 5.76 -15.75 5.93
CA VAL A 364 6.34 -15.56 4.60
C VAL A 364 7.82 -15.96 4.61
N GLN A 365 8.36 -16.33 3.45
CA GLN A 365 9.80 -16.48 3.27
C GLN A 365 10.41 -15.10 3.01
N ALA A 366 11.06 -14.53 4.04
CA ALA A 366 11.60 -13.17 3.95
C ALA A 366 12.62 -13.00 2.80
N GLY A 367 13.42 -14.03 2.53
CA GLY A 367 14.41 -14.04 1.44
C GLY A 367 13.84 -14.36 0.05
N ALA A 368 12.58 -14.78 -0.05
CA ALA A 368 11.97 -15.12 -1.33
C ALA A 368 11.51 -13.86 -2.08
N GLY A 369 11.48 -13.96 -3.41
CA GLY A 369 11.07 -12.87 -4.28
C GLY A 369 11.79 -12.89 -5.63
N ILE A 370 11.74 -11.76 -6.33
CA ILE A 370 12.27 -11.59 -7.68
C ILE A 370 13.19 -10.37 -7.70
N GLU A 371 14.38 -10.53 -8.29
CA GLU A 371 15.22 -9.43 -8.76
C GLU A 371 15.00 -9.26 -10.28
N ILE A 372 14.87 -8.01 -10.73
CA ILE A 372 14.59 -7.63 -12.10
C ILE A 372 15.86 -6.99 -12.68
N HIS A 373 16.33 -7.50 -13.82
CA HIS A 373 17.62 -7.09 -14.41
C HIS A 373 17.47 -6.18 -15.63
N ALA A 374 16.27 -6.05 -16.18
CA ALA A 374 15.97 -5.17 -17.29
C ALA A 374 14.55 -4.60 -17.14
N LYS A 375 14.36 -3.35 -17.56
CA LYS A 375 13.10 -2.62 -17.49
C LYS A 375 12.68 -2.16 -18.89
N PRO A 376 11.39 -1.83 -19.09
CA PRO A 376 10.95 -1.29 -20.37
C PRO A 376 11.76 -0.06 -20.80
N GLY A 377 12.34 -0.13 -22.00
CA GLY A 377 13.29 0.83 -22.55
C GLY A 377 14.73 0.30 -22.66
N ASP A 378 15.07 -0.75 -21.90
CA ASP A 378 16.42 -1.32 -21.91
C ASP A 378 16.65 -2.22 -23.12
N LYS A 379 17.89 -2.22 -23.63
CA LYS A 379 18.34 -3.18 -24.64
C LYS A 379 18.80 -4.47 -23.96
N ILE A 380 18.38 -5.61 -24.50
CA ILE A 380 18.73 -6.92 -23.97
C ILE A 380 19.15 -7.88 -25.09
N GLN A 381 20.04 -8.82 -24.77
CA GLN A 381 20.48 -9.89 -25.67
C GLN A 381 19.81 -11.21 -25.29
N ALA A 382 19.53 -12.06 -26.27
CA ALA A 382 19.08 -13.42 -26.01
C ALA A 382 20.06 -14.14 -25.07
N GLY A 383 19.53 -14.83 -24.05
CA GLY A 383 20.29 -15.48 -23.00
C GLY A 383 20.66 -14.59 -21.80
N ALA A 384 20.58 -13.26 -21.93
CA ALA A 384 20.83 -12.34 -20.82
C ALA A 384 19.74 -12.48 -19.73
N PRO A 385 20.06 -12.24 -18.44
CA PRO A 385 19.10 -12.36 -17.35
C PRO A 385 17.98 -11.32 -17.48
N LEU A 386 16.72 -11.77 -17.37
CA LEU A 386 15.55 -10.91 -17.17
C LEU A 386 15.19 -10.83 -15.69
N PHE A 387 15.14 -11.99 -15.03
CA PHE A 387 14.78 -12.12 -13.62
C PHE A 387 15.71 -13.10 -12.90
N THR A 388 16.01 -12.83 -11.63
CA THR A 388 16.47 -13.87 -10.69
C THR A 388 15.34 -14.17 -9.71
N LEU A 389 14.95 -15.44 -9.62
CA LEU A 389 13.91 -15.90 -8.71
C LEU A 389 14.58 -16.50 -7.47
N HIS A 390 14.11 -16.13 -6.29
CA HIS A 390 14.66 -16.54 -5.00
C HIS A 390 13.60 -17.28 -4.17
N THR A 391 13.93 -18.44 -3.60
CA THR A 391 13.06 -19.18 -2.66
C THR A 391 13.84 -20.20 -1.82
N ASP A 392 13.33 -20.55 -0.65
CA ASP A 392 13.80 -21.70 0.13
C ASP A 392 13.15 -23.02 -0.31
N THR A 393 12.20 -22.96 -1.25
CA THR A 393 11.41 -24.12 -1.71
C THR A 393 11.62 -24.34 -3.22
N PRO A 394 12.62 -25.13 -3.66
CA PRO A 394 12.92 -25.34 -5.08
C PRO A 394 11.72 -25.75 -5.96
N ALA A 395 10.79 -26.54 -5.42
CA ALA A 395 9.59 -26.94 -6.16
C ALA A 395 8.68 -25.75 -6.55
N ALA A 396 8.79 -24.61 -5.88
CA ALA A 396 8.01 -23.40 -6.17
C ALA A 396 8.42 -22.73 -7.50
N PHE A 397 9.66 -22.96 -7.96
CA PHE A 397 10.17 -22.34 -9.20
C PHE A 397 9.33 -22.67 -10.42
N VAL A 398 8.77 -23.88 -10.51
CA VAL A 398 7.97 -24.31 -11.66
C VAL A 398 6.76 -23.38 -11.83
N ARG A 399 5.96 -23.22 -10.77
CA ARG A 399 4.77 -22.37 -10.81
C ARG A 399 5.11 -20.88 -10.89
N ALA A 400 6.24 -20.46 -10.33
CA ALA A 400 6.69 -19.08 -10.46
C ALA A 400 7.06 -18.74 -11.93
N GLN A 401 7.78 -19.62 -12.62
CA GLN A 401 8.12 -19.45 -14.04
C GLN A 401 6.87 -19.47 -14.93
N GLU A 402 5.90 -20.35 -14.64
CA GLU A 402 4.61 -20.36 -15.34
C GLU A 402 3.88 -19.01 -15.27
N ALA A 403 3.99 -18.29 -14.15
CA ALA A 403 3.39 -16.96 -14.02
C ALA A 403 4.12 -15.89 -14.85
N LEU A 404 5.39 -16.13 -15.21
CA LEU A 404 6.22 -15.18 -15.98
C LEU A 404 6.16 -15.44 -17.50
N ILE A 405 5.47 -16.48 -17.96
CA ILE A 405 5.25 -16.72 -19.39
C ILE A 405 4.54 -15.49 -19.98
N ASP A 406 5.06 -14.98 -21.10
CA ASP A 406 4.57 -13.80 -21.81
C ASP A 406 4.53 -12.50 -20.98
N SER A 407 5.14 -12.49 -19.78
CA SER A 407 5.18 -11.31 -18.91
C SER A 407 6.08 -10.19 -19.43
N VAL A 408 6.97 -10.49 -20.38
CA VAL A 408 7.91 -9.53 -20.97
C VAL A 408 7.80 -9.57 -22.48
N THR A 409 7.55 -8.42 -23.09
CA THR A 409 7.59 -8.27 -24.55
C THR A 409 8.94 -7.68 -24.95
N ILE A 410 9.66 -8.35 -25.87
CA ILE A 410 10.93 -7.89 -26.43
C ILE A 410 10.76 -7.72 -27.94
N GLY A 411 11.19 -6.58 -28.47
CA GLY A 411 11.10 -6.31 -29.90
C GLY A 411 11.83 -5.06 -30.33
N ASP A 412 11.56 -4.62 -31.55
CA ASP A 412 12.06 -3.35 -32.07
C ASP A 412 11.33 -2.18 -31.41
N LEU A 413 12.09 -1.12 -31.13
CA LEU A 413 11.54 0.10 -30.58
C LEU A 413 10.52 0.70 -31.57
N PRO A 414 9.35 1.19 -31.11
CA PRO A 414 8.37 1.80 -31.99
C PRO A 414 8.97 3.00 -32.76
N ALA A 415 8.36 3.36 -33.90
CA ALA A 415 8.80 4.50 -34.72
C ALA A 415 8.84 5.84 -33.96
N SER A 416 8.09 5.96 -32.85
CA SER A 416 8.12 7.10 -31.93
C SER A 416 9.44 7.24 -31.15
N GLY A 417 10.29 6.20 -31.15
CA GLY A 417 11.52 6.14 -30.36
C GLY A 417 11.29 5.99 -28.86
N LYS A 418 10.07 5.66 -28.43
CA LYS A 418 9.72 5.49 -27.01
C LYS A 418 8.85 4.26 -26.82
N VAL A 419 9.06 3.60 -25.70
CA VAL A 419 8.17 2.54 -25.22
C VAL A 419 6.86 3.16 -24.76
N ASP A 420 5.74 2.55 -25.15
CA ASP A 420 4.42 2.96 -24.70
C ASP A 420 4.18 2.44 -23.27
N ARG A 421 4.06 3.37 -22.32
CA ARG A 421 3.85 3.09 -20.91
C ARG A 421 3.14 4.25 -20.25
N LEU A 422 2.46 3.98 -19.14
CA LEU A 422 1.84 5.04 -18.35
C LEU A 422 2.92 5.99 -17.80
N PRO A 423 2.65 7.31 -17.70
CA PRO A 423 3.52 8.21 -16.96
C PRO A 423 3.49 7.83 -15.48
N LEU A 424 4.60 8.04 -14.76
CA LEU A 424 4.72 7.68 -13.34
C LEU A 424 3.59 8.27 -12.49
N VAL A 425 3.23 9.53 -12.76
CA VAL A 425 2.06 10.20 -12.20
C VAL A 425 1.13 10.58 -13.35
N LEU A 426 -0.10 10.07 -13.31
CA LEU A 426 -1.14 10.36 -14.29
C LEU A 426 -1.91 11.62 -13.91
N GLU A 427 -2.23 11.76 -12.62
CA GLU A 427 -3.08 12.82 -12.12
C GLU A 427 -2.73 13.16 -10.67
N ARG A 428 -2.86 14.46 -10.34
CA ARG A 428 -2.80 14.97 -8.97
C ARG A 428 -4.16 15.56 -8.64
N ILE A 429 -4.80 15.02 -7.61
CA ILE A 429 -6.14 15.37 -7.17
C ILE A 429 -6.05 16.08 -5.82
N VAL A 430 -6.70 17.25 -5.75
CA VAL A 430 -6.80 18.08 -4.55
C VAL A 430 -8.26 18.42 -4.28
N ASP A 431 -8.51 18.94 -3.08
CA ASP A 431 -9.83 19.35 -2.56
C ASP A 431 -10.51 20.52 -3.26
#